data_AF-A0A7D9E6B7-F1
#
_entry.id   AF-A0A7D9E6B7-F1
#
_cell.length_a   1.000
_cell.length_b   1.000
_cell.length_c   1.000
_cell.angle_alpha   90.00
_cell.angle_beta   90.00
_cell.angle_gamma   90.00
#
_symmetry.space_group_name_H-M   'P 1'
#
loop_
_entity.id
_entity.type
_entity.pdbx_description
1 polymer ?
#
loop_
_entity_poly.entity_id
_entity_poly.type
_entity_poly.pdbx_seq_one_letter_code
_entity_poly.pdbx_strand_id
1 'polypeptide(L)'
;MTVGRGVLQGDCLSPLLFNMCFNNFIQHIKAEKYRQFGFSFKLLNPIHWLQFADDAAVITGQESENQHLLNRFSIWCQWSDMIIRVDKCSTFGIKKAVTKSVQYLPKLLISNQLIPKITIGESFQYLGRYFDFHMSNDNHKTELVTLLNELMSDVDSKPLQPKNKLLLYSRYVLSKLAWHLTVATLSKTWVTENIDSIANKYIRRWLEVPISGTLSTVFLTNNKFGLSIYPPSVKFIQCQTVLRKALKSSPNESTNDLWRATSNHTNIQYDAYNSTKEVLKDFRSGHENKLLNQLTSQGSFFCSVTKFALPQLSKLQTVDGSTLYADLNGFKSPSILTGDTHRPDLLLSCSNGSLYVVELTTGYETNLKNNVKRKKDKYRELLRQLGKNFNQVKFINLSISSLGIFAEECYTFLDMLDSIGLDKNHQMYCVRKMMTIAIRTTYYIFCCRNKEWENPDLLTI
;
A
#
# COMPACT_ATOMS: atom_id res chain seq x y z
N MET A 1 36.65 -39.70 -3.06
CA MET A 1 35.50 -40.49 -2.56
C MET A 1 34.76 -41.05 -3.75
N THR A 2 34.77 -42.37 -3.94
CA THR A 2 33.90 -43.03 -4.91
C THR A 2 32.51 -43.15 -4.29
N VAL A 3 31.53 -42.48 -4.89
CA VAL A 3 30.13 -42.59 -4.45
C VAL A 3 29.63 -43.98 -4.85
N GLY A 4 29.39 -44.85 -3.86
CA GLY A 4 28.91 -46.21 -4.10
C GLY A 4 27.41 -46.31 -4.38
N ARG A 5 26.61 -45.36 -3.88
CA ARG A 5 25.16 -45.32 -4.05
C ARG A 5 24.63 -43.89 -3.97
N GLY A 6 23.71 -43.55 -4.86
CA GLY A 6 23.07 -42.24 -4.94
C GLY A 6 23.56 -41.40 -6.12
N VAL A 7 22.85 -40.31 -6.38
CA VAL A 7 23.19 -39.31 -7.40
C VAL A 7 23.87 -38.10 -6.74
N LEU A 8 24.69 -37.37 -7.48
CA LEU A 8 25.45 -36.24 -6.94
C LEU A 8 24.54 -35.02 -6.73
N GLN A 9 24.49 -34.50 -5.51
CA GLN A 9 23.76 -33.25 -5.25
C GLN A 9 24.49 -32.07 -5.90
N GLY A 10 23.76 -31.27 -6.69
CA GLY A 10 24.31 -30.14 -7.44
C GLY A 10 24.66 -30.46 -8.90
N ASP A 11 24.64 -31.73 -9.30
CA ASP A 11 24.76 -32.11 -10.71
C ASP A 11 23.42 -31.95 -11.45
N CYS A 12 23.47 -31.46 -12.68
CA CYS A 12 22.30 -31.15 -13.50
C CYS A 12 21.55 -32.40 -13.99
N LEU A 13 22.23 -33.55 -14.10
CA LEU A 13 21.60 -34.80 -14.56
C LEU A 13 20.90 -35.57 -13.43
N SER A 14 21.37 -35.37 -12.20
CA SER A 14 20.92 -36.10 -11.02
C SER A 14 19.38 -36.04 -10.78
N PRO A 15 18.70 -34.88 -10.90
CA PRO A 15 17.24 -34.82 -10.78
C PRO A 15 16.49 -35.60 -11.87
N LEU A 16 17.02 -35.61 -13.10
CA LEU A 16 16.40 -36.33 -14.21
C LEU A 16 16.50 -37.85 -14.00
N LEU A 17 17.68 -38.32 -13.58
CA LEU A 17 17.90 -39.74 -13.27
C LEU A 17 16.99 -40.22 -12.15
N PHE A 18 16.83 -39.41 -11.10
CA PHE A 18 15.90 -39.71 -10.01
C PHE A 18 14.45 -39.84 -10.52
N ASN A 19 13.99 -38.86 -11.33
CA ASN A 19 12.65 -38.89 -11.91
C ASN A 19 12.44 -40.07 -12.88
N MET A 20 13.45 -40.45 -13.66
CA MET A 20 13.39 -41.63 -14.54
C MET A 20 13.21 -42.92 -13.74
N CYS A 21 13.97 -43.07 -12.65
CA CYS A 21 13.81 -44.20 -11.74
C CYS A 21 12.40 -44.20 -11.14
N PHE A 22 11.94 -43.09 -10.57
CA PHE A 22 10.62 -43.01 -9.93
C PHE A 22 9.46 -43.19 -10.93
N ASN A 23 9.64 -42.82 -12.19
CA ASN A 23 8.60 -42.95 -13.22
C ASN A 23 8.16 -44.41 -13.42
N ASN A 24 9.01 -45.41 -13.17
CA ASN A 24 8.59 -46.82 -13.28
C ASN A 24 7.46 -47.16 -12.27
N PHE A 25 7.52 -46.59 -11.06
CA PHE A 25 6.48 -46.74 -10.05
C PHE A 25 5.22 -45.99 -10.44
N ILE A 26 5.38 -44.76 -10.94
CA ILE A 26 4.25 -43.94 -11.42
C ILE A 26 3.49 -44.66 -12.54
N GLN A 27 4.17 -45.32 -13.47
CA GLN A 27 3.53 -46.10 -14.51
C GLN A 27 2.80 -47.34 -13.95
N HIS A 28 3.38 -48.00 -12.93
CA HIS A 28 2.74 -49.14 -12.26
C HIS A 28 1.43 -48.76 -11.55
N ILE A 29 1.41 -47.62 -10.84
CA ILE A 29 0.20 -47.14 -10.13
C ILE A 29 -0.83 -46.48 -11.05
N LYS A 30 -0.44 -46.07 -12.27
CA LYS A 30 -1.38 -45.57 -13.29
C LYS A 30 -2.30 -46.64 -13.86
N ALA A 31 -2.02 -47.92 -13.62
CA ALA A 31 -2.89 -49.02 -14.04
C ALA A 31 -4.30 -48.86 -13.44
N GLU A 32 -5.32 -49.23 -14.23
CA GLU A 32 -6.74 -49.00 -13.91
C GLU A 32 -7.15 -49.57 -12.54
N LYS A 33 -6.60 -50.73 -12.18
CA LYS A 33 -6.80 -51.39 -10.87
C LYS A 33 -6.46 -50.53 -9.65
N TYR A 34 -5.52 -49.60 -9.77
CA TYR A 34 -5.11 -48.70 -8.68
C TYR A 34 -5.75 -47.32 -8.83
N ARG A 35 -6.07 -46.92 -10.07
CA ARG A 35 -6.73 -45.65 -10.36
C ARG A 35 -8.08 -45.54 -9.64
N GLN A 36 -8.84 -46.63 -9.56
CA GLN A 36 -10.13 -46.67 -8.84
C GLN A 36 -10.04 -46.36 -7.34
N PHE A 37 -8.87 -46.50 -6.71
CA PHE A 37 -8.66 -46.18 -5.29
C PHE A 37 -8.54 -44.68 -5.02
N GLY A 38 -8.38 -43.88 -6.08
CA GLY A 38 -8.23 -42.44 -5.96
C GLY A 38 -9.46 -41.75 -5.41
N PHE A 39 -9.24 -40.59 -4.81
CA PHE A 39 -10.33 -39.73 -4.42
C PHE A 39 -10.92 -39.05 -5.67
N SER A 40 -12.21 -39.28 -5.93
CA SER A 40 -12.93 -38.65 -7.04
C SER A 40 -13.54 -37.32 -6.60
N PHE A 41 -13.31 -36.26 -7.38
CA PHE A 41 -13.89 -34.95 -7.15
C PHE A 41 -14.71 -34.51 -8.36
N LYS A 42 -16.05 -34.52 -8.22
CA LYS A 42 -16.99 -34.12 -9.27
C LYS A 42 -16.75 -34.89 -10.58
N LEU A 43 -16.42 -34.15 -11.65
CA LEU A 43 -16.17 -34.65 -13.01
C LEU A 43 -14.69 -35.02 -13.26
N LEU A 44 -13.84 -34.97 -12.23
CA LEU A 44 -12.42 -35.27 -12.37
C LEU A 44 -12.15 -36.76 -12.24
N ASN A 45 -11.16 -37.22 -12.99
CA ASN A 45 -10.57 -38.53 -12.80
C ASN A 45 -10.09 -38.71 -11.35
N PRO A 46 -10.28 -39.90 -10.74
CA PRO A 46 -9.79 -40.16 -9.39
C PRO A 46 -8.27 -39.95 -9.28
N ILE A 47 -7.86 -39.15 -8.29
CA ILE A 47 -6.45 -38.87 -8.02
C ILE A 47 -6.05 -39.64 -6.76
N HIS A 48 -5.06 -40.53 -6.91
CA HIS A 48 -4.57 -41.34 -5.79
C HIS A 48 -3.15 -40.99 -5.33
N TRP A 49 -2.36 -40.32 -6.18
CA TRP A 49 -0.95 -40.05 -5.93
C TRP A 49 -0.54 -38.67 -6.47
N LEU A 50 0.17 -37.91 -5.64
CA LEU A 50 0.85 -36.66 -5.99
C LEU A 50 2.32 -36.81 -5.63
N GLN A 51 3.22 -36.40 -6.52
CA GLN A 51 4.66 -36.52 -6.31
C GLN A 51 5.36 -35.23 -6.72
N PHE A 52 6.30 -34.79 -5.88
CA PHE A 52 7.29 -33.78 -6.25
C PHE A 52 8.65 -34.18 -5.69
N ALA A 53 9.60 -34.52 -6.56
CA ALA A 53 10.87 -35.13 -6.16
C ALA A 53 10.63 -36.34 -5.23
N ASP A 54 11.16 -36.34 -4.01
CA ASP A 54 10.97 -37.37 -2.98
C ASP A 54 9.68 -37.20 -2.15
N ASP A 55 9.11 -35.99 -2.12
CA ASP A 55 7.86 -35.71 -1.42
C ASP A 55 6.66 -36.32 -2.15
N ALA A 56 6.06 -37.34 -1.52
CA ALA A 56 4.89 -38.06 -2.01
C ALA A 56 3.67 -37.78 -1.13
N ALA A 57 2.50 -37.61 -1.75
CA ALA A 57 1.22 -37.58 -1.05
C ALA A 57 0.25 -38.59 -1.67
N VAL A 58 -0.31 -39.45 -0.82
CA VAL A 58 -1.27 -40.51 -1.20
C VAL A 58 -2.65 -40.14 -0.69
N ILE A 59 -3.64 -40.16 -1.58
CA ILE A 59 -5.00 -39.68 -1.28
C ILE A 59 -6.02 -40.71 -1.79
N THR A 60 -6.73 -41.40 -0.90
CA THR A 60 -7.72 -42.42 -1.28
C THR A 60 -9.08 -42.18 -0.63
N GLY A 61 -10.12 -42.85 -1.15
CA GLY A 61 -11.45 -42.82 -0.55
C GLY A 61 -11.55 -43.64 0.74
N GLN A 62 -10.81 -44.75 0.83
CA GLN A 62 -10.81 -45.65 1.99
C GLN A 62 -9.41 -45.84 2.60
N GLU A 63 -9.38 -46.13 3.90
CA GLU A 63 -8.14 -46.40 4.65
C GLU A 63 -7.46 -47.69 4.19
N SER A 64 -8.23 -48.74 3.87
CA SER A 64 -7.74 -50.02 3.34
C SER A 64 -7.03 -49.86 2.00
N GLU A 65 -7.59 -49.04 1.11
CA GLU A 65 -7.03 -48.72 -0.19
C GLU A 65 -5.71 -47.94 -0.05
N ASN A 66 -5.65 -47.01 0.91
CA ASN A 66 -4.43 -46.26 1.21
C ASN A 66 -3.32 -47.21 1.67
N GLN A 67 -3.64 -48.12 2.59
CA GLN A 67 -2.72 -49.14 3.07
C GLN A 67 -2.22 -50.05 1.92
N HIS A 68 -3.09 -50.40 0.97
CA HIS A 68 -2.69 -51.17 -0.20
C HIS A 68 -1.67 -50.43 -1.07
N LEU A 69 -1.90 -49.14 -1.36
CA LEU A 69 -0.95 -48.33 -2.13
C LEU A 69 0.38 -48.16 -1.39
N LEU A 70 0.35 -47.93 -0.07
CA LEU A 70 1.56 -47.84 0.76
C LEU A 70 2.35 -49.14 0.76
N ASN A 71 1.69 -50.30 0.81
CA ASN A 71 2.36 -51.60 0.70
C ASN A 71 3.04 -51.77 -0.66
N ARG A 72 2.38 -51.36 -1.75
CA ARG A 72 2.98 -51.38 -3.09
C ARG A 72 4.19 -50.45 -3.20
N PHE A 73 4.09 -49.28 -2.59
CA PHE A 73 5.21 -48.34 -2.53
C PHE A 73 6.39 -48.91 -1.73
N SER A 74 6.13 -49.54 -0.58
CA SER A 74 7.16 -50.19 0.25
C SER A 74 7.90 -51.30 -0.52
N ILE A 75 7.18 -52.16 -1.25
CA ILE A 75 7.77 -53.19 -2.11
C ILE A 75 8.67 -52.56 -3.19
N TRP A 76 8.21 -51.47 -3.81
CA TRP A 76 8.98 -50.78 -4.82
C TRP A 76 10.22 -50.08 -4.27
N CYS A 77 10.12 -49.46 -3.08
CA CYS A 77 11.26 -48.90 -2.38
C CYS A 77 12.29 -49.99 -2.06
N GLN A 78 11.86 -51.16 -1.61
CA GLN A 78 12.75 -52.30 -1.37
C GLN A 78 13.45 -52.77 -2.66
N TRP A 79 12.73 -52.82 -3.79
CA TRP A 79 13.32 -53.16 -5.10
C TRP A 79 14.33 -52.10 -5.58
N SER A 80 14.05 -50.82 -5.37
CA SER A 80 14.93 -49.69 -5.72
C SER A 80 15.99 -49.40 -4.64
N ASP A 81 16.09 -50.26 -3.63
CA ASP A 81 16.95 -50.14 -2.44
C ASP A 81 16.66 -48.90 -1.57
N MET A 82 15.65 -48.07 -1.87
CA MET A 82 15.33 -46.84 -1.16
C MET A 82 14.72 -47.07 0.23
N ILE A 83 15.05 -46.18 1.17
CA ILE A 83 14.59 -46.25 2.57
C ILE A 83 13.57 -45.13 2.82
N ILE A 84 12.38 -45.52 3.28
CA ILE A 84 11.32 -44.57 3.64
C ILE A 84 11.57 -44.05 5.07
N ARG A 85 11.60 -42.73 5.22
CA ARG A 85 11.71 -42.05 6.51
C ARG A 85 10.33 -41.89 7.16
N VAL A 86 9.87 -42.93 7.85
CA VAL A 86 8.54 -42.96 8.51
C VAL A 86 8.36 -41.84 9.53
N ASP A 87 9.44 -41.39 10.17
CA ASP A 87 9.48 -40.25 11.09
C ASP A 87 9.09 -38.91 10.45
N LYS A 88 9.27 -38.78 9.13
CA LYS A 88 8.89 -37.60 8.35
C LYS A 88 7.53 -37.74 7.67
N CYS A 89 6.92 -38.91 7.74
CA CYS A 89 5.61 -39.16 7.18
C CYS A 89 4.52 -38.74 8.18
N SER A 90 3.39 -38.27 7.66
CA SER A 90 2.23 -37.90 8.49
C SER A 90 0.94 -38.38 7.85
N THR A 91 0.01 -38.86 8.66
CA THR A 91 -1.34 -39.23 8.19
C THR A 91 -2.39 -38.22 8.61
N PHE A 92 -3.29 -37.91 7.70
CA PHE A 92 -4.43 -37.04 7.91
C PHE A 92 -5.70 -37.69 7.35
N GLY A 93 -6.79 -37.71 8.12
CA GLY A 93 -8.03 -38.39 7.75
C GLY A 93 -9.27 -37.52 8.00
N ILE A 94 -10.15 -37.43 7.01
CA ILE A 94 -11.47 -36.80 7.13
C ILE A 94 -12.54 -37.85 6.81
N LYS A 95 -13.54 -37.98 7.69
CA LYS A 95 -14.70 -38.84 7.48
C LYS A 95 -15.97 -38.00 7.52
N LYS A 96 -16.88 -38.25 6.59
CA LYS A 96 -18.23 -37.68 6.65
C LYS A 96 -19.06 -38.47 7.68
N ALA A 97 -19.44 -37.84 8.79
CA ALA A 97 -20.48 -38.35 9.68
C ALA A 97 -21.87 -37.94 9.17
N VAL A 98 -22.93 -38.42 9.84
CA VAL A 98 -24.34 -38.28 9.40
C VAL A 98 -24.70 -36.84 9.01
N THR A 99 -24.19 -35.85 9.75
CA THR A 99 -24.51 -34.42 9.51
C THR A 99 -23.30 -33.51 9.34
N LYS A 100 -22.09 -33.93 9.73
CA LYS A 100 -20.87 -33.12 9.67
C LYS A 100 -19.65 -33.97 9.27
N SER A 101 -18.69 -33.35 8.59
CA SER A 101 -17.37 -33.95 8.45
C SER A 101 -16.64 -33.90 9.79
N VAL A 102 -15.88 -34.95 10.12
CA VAL A 102 -15.11 -35.07 11.35
C VAL A 102 -13.71 -35.55 10.98
N GLN A 103 -12.68 -34.95 11.59
CA GLN A 103 -11.31 -35.43 11.49
C GLN A 103 -11.15 -36.72 12.29
N TYR A 104 -10.53 -37.74 11.71
CA TYR A 104 -10.19 -38.97 12.40
C TYR A 104 -8.70 -39.28 12.24
N LEU A 105 -8.21 -40.27 13.00
CA LEU A 105 -6.81 -40.63 13.07
C LEU A 105 -6.58 -42.00 12.37
N PRO A 106 -6.20 -42.02 11.08
CA PRO A 106 -5.95 -43.26 10.34
C PRO A 106 -4.87 -44.11 11.02
N LYS A 107 -4.94 -45.43 10.86
CA LYS A 107 -3.96 -46.40 11.35
C LYS A 107 -3.24 -47.02 10.14
N LEU A 108 -2.33 -46.24 9.56
CA LEU A 108 -1.52 -46.68 8.42
C LEU A 108 -0.13 -47.14 8.87
N LEU A 109 0.34 -48.22 8.27
CA LEU A 109 1.62 -48.87 8.57
C LEU A 109 2.51 -48.82 7.32
N ILE A 110 3.79 -48.51 7.49
CA ILE A 110 4.82 -48.69 6.45
C ILE A 110 5.92 -49.54 7.06
N SER A 111 6.27 -50.66 6.41
CA SER A 111 7.31 -51.58 6.91
C SER A 111 7.10 -51.99 8.38
N ASN A 112 5.84 -52.28 8.76
CA ASN A 112 5.39 -52.58 10.13
C ASN A 112 5.57 -51.46 11.17
N GLN A 113 5.89 -50.24 10.76
CA GLN A 113 5.93 -49.06 11.64
C GLN A 113 4.68 -48.21 11.44
N LEU A 114 4.08 -47.75 12.54
CA LEU A 114 2.93 -46.85 12.51
C LEU A 114 3.39 -45.45 12.10
N ILE A 115 2.75 -44.89 11.07
CA ILE A 115 3.03 -43.53 10.64
C ILE A 115 2.51 -42.54 11.69
N PRO A 116 3.28 -41.50 12.05
CA PRO A 116 2.79 -40.41 12.89
C PRO A 116 1.48 -39.80 12.39
N LYS A 117 0.58 -39.48 13.32
CA LYS A 117 -0.75 -38.96 13.02
C LYS A 117 -0.82 -37.50 13.42
N ILE A 118 -1.45 -36.68 12.58
CA ILE A 118 -1.70 -35.28 12.89
C ILE A 118 -2.83 -35.20 13.90
N THR A 119 -2.62 -34.45 14.99
CA THR A 119 -3.60 -34.32 16.07
C THR A 119 -4.87 -33.61 15.56
N ILE A 120 -5.99 -33.85 16.23
CA ILE A 120 -7.27 -33.24 15.88
C ILE A 120 -7.15 -31.72 16.05
N GLY A 121 -7.44 -30.97 14.98
CA GLY A 121 -7.36 -29.50 14.96
C GLY A 121 -5.99 -28.93 14.59
N GLU A 122 -4.95 -29.76 14.45
CA GLU A 122 -3.64 -29.32 13.98
C GLU A 122 -3.58 -29.25 12.45
N SER A 123 -2.66 -28.43 11.94
CA SER A 123 -2.34 -28.32 10.51
C SER A 123 -1.06 -29.06 10.17
N PHE A 124 -0.94 -29.52 8.94
CA PHE A 124 0.31 -30.08 8.40
C PHE A 124 0.78 -29.31 7.17
N GLN A 125 2.06 -29.43 6.84
CA GLN A 125 2.67 -28.74 5.70
C GLN A 125 2.97 -29.74 4.57
N TYR A 126 2.62 -29.39 3.34
CA TYR A 126 3.02 -30.12 2.13
C TYR A 126 3.44 -29.15 1.05
N LEU A 127 4.67 -29.32 0.53
CA LEU A 127 5.31 -28.42 -0.44
C LEU A 127 5.26 -26.94 -0.01
N GLY A 128 5.43 -26.68 1.27
CA GLY A 128 5.37 -25.34 1.86
C GLY A 128 3.98 -24.87 2.28
N ARG A 129 2.89 -25.49 1.78
CA ARG A 129 1.51 -25.07 2.06
C ARG A 129 0.95 -25.76 3.30
N TYR A 130 0.26 -25.01 4.16
CA TYR A 130 -0.49 -25.55 5.29
C TYR A 130 -1.86 -26.10 4.87
N PHE A 131 -2.21 -27.25 5.43
CA PHE A 131 -3.51 -27.89 5.30
C PHE A 131 -4.05 -28.18 6.70
N ASP A 132 -5.28 -27.73 6.96
CA ASP A 132 -6.01 -27.99 8.18
C ASP A 132 -7.36 -28.65 7.86
N PHE A 133 -8.11 -29.04 8.89
CA PHE A 133 -9.43 -29.64 8.73
C PHE A 133 -10.46 -28.73 8.03
N HIS A 134 -10.36 -27.42 8.22
CA HIS A 134 -11.28 -26.44 7.66
C HIS A 134 -10.86 -25.96 6.26
N MET A 135 -9.70 -26.39 5.77
CA MET A 135 -8.99 -25.83 4.62
C MET A 135 -8.84 -24.30 4.74
N SER A 136 -8.60 -23.80 5.96
CA SER A 136 -8.38 -22.36 6.18
C SER A 136 -6.98 -21.95 5.70
N ASN A 137 -6.86 -20.68 5.33
CA ASN A 137 -5.58 -20.08 4.92
C ASN A 137 -5.02 -19.14 6.00
N ASP A 138 -5.53 -19.17 7.23
CA ASP A 138 -5.19 -18.16 8.24
C ASP A 138 -3.72 -18.24 8.69
N ASN A 139 -3.15 -19.45 8.81
CA ASN A 139 -1.73 -19.63 9.06
C ASN A 139 -0.89 -19.00 7.94
N HIS A 140 -1.25 -19.26 6.67
CA HIS A 140 -0.57 -18.71 5.51
C HIS A 140 -0.70 -17.19 5.40
N LYS A 141 -1.87 -16.63 5.72
CA LYS A 141 -2.09 -15.19 5.77
C LYS A 141 -1.18 -14.53 6.81
N THR A 142 -1.08 -15.15 7.99
CA THR A 142 -0.25 -14.65 9.10
C THR A 142 1.23 -14.70 8.74
N GLU A 143 1.69 -15.81 8.17
CA GLU A 143 3.06 -15.96 7.67
C GLU A 143 3.37 -14.94 6.57
N LEU A 144 2.47 -14.75 5.61
CA LEU A 144 2.64 -13.78 4.53
C LEU A 144 2.75 -12.33 5.04
N VAL A 145 1.90 -11.96 6.00
CA VAL A 145 1.96 -10.62 6.64
C VAL A 145 3.24 -10.45 7.43
N THR A 146 3.67 -11.49 8.16
CA THR A 146 4.91 -11.47 8.95
C THR A 146 6.13 -11.31 8.02
N LEU A 147 6.22 -12.14 6.99
CA LEU A 147 7.27 -12.09 5.97
C LEU A 147 7.34 -10.71 5.30
N LEU A 148 6.20 -10.13 4.92
CA LEU A 148 6.17 -8.79 4.33
C LEU A 148 6.72 -7.74 5.31
N ASN A 149 6.28 -7.77 6.58
CA ASN A 149 6.75 -6.81 7.58
C ASN A 149 8.25 -6.94 7.82
N GLU A 150 8.78 -8.16 7.93
CA GLU A 150 10.21 -8.42 8.08
C GLU A 150 11.01 -7.88 6.89
N LEU A 151 10.59 -8.25 5.66
CA LEU A 151 11.27 -7.80 4.44
C LEU A 151 11.23 -6.28 4.27
N MET A 152 10.09 -5.64 4.55
CA MET A 152 9.95 -4.20 4.39
C MET A 152 10.72 -3.43 5.48
N SER A 153 10.73 -3.94 6.71
CA SER A 153 11.53 -3.41 7.82
C SER A 153 13.03 -3.52 7.52
N ASP A 154 13.47 -4.66 6.99
CA ASP A 154 14.87 -4.88 6.59
C ASP A 154 15.31 -4.00 5.40
N VAL A 155 14.42 -3.70 4.45
CA VAL A 155 14.72 -2.73 3.37
C VAL A 155 14.76 -1.30 3.92
N ASP A 156 13.90 -0.98 4.89
CA ASP A 156 13.80 0.35 5.47
C ASP A 156 15.02 0.72 6.32
N SER A 157 15.52 -0.23 7.12
CA SER A 157 16.66 -0.04 8.03
C SER A 157 17.96 0.27 7.30
N LYS A 158 18.08 -0.12 6.03
CA LYS A 158 19.28 0.11 5.24
C LYS A 158 19.39 1.59 4.82
N PRO A 159 20.59 2.21 4.91
CA PRO A 159 20.84 3.60 4.50
C PRO A 159 20.96 3.71 2.98
N LEU A 160 19.89 3.38 2.26
CA LEU A 160 19.81 3.40 0.80
C LEU A 160 18.98 4.61 0.33
N GLN A 161 19.34 5.15 -0.83
CA GLN A 161 18.52 6.15 -1.51
C GLN A 161 17.11 5.59 -1.80
N PRO A 162 16.05 6.43 -1.76
CA PRO A 162 14.67 6.00 -2.00
C PRO A 162 14.46 5.19 -3.28
N LYS A 163 15.09 5.62 -4.39
CA LYS A 163 15.03 4.92 -5.68
C LYS A 163 15.56 3.47 -5.60
N ASN A 164 16.62 3.26 -4.83
CA ASN A 164 17.20 1.93 -4.64
C ASN A 164 16.33 1.05 -3.72
N LYS A 165 15.68 1.65 -2.70
CA LYS A 165 14.69 0.95 -1.86
C LYS A 165 13.50 0.48 -2.69
N LEU A 166 13.00 1.31 -3.61
CA LEU A 166 11.94 0.92 -4.54
C LEU A 166 12.37 -0.19 -5.51
N LEU A 167 13.61 -0.13 -6.00
CA LEU A 167 14.16 -1.18 -6.85
C LEU A 167 14.24 -2.52 -6.11
N LEU A 168 14.71 -2.51 -4.85
CA LEU A 168 14.72 -3.70 -3.99
C LEU A 168 13.32 -4.22 -3.72
N TYR A 169 12.36 -3.34 -3.41
CA TYR A 169 10.97 -3.73 -3.26
C TYR A 169 10.44 -4.46 -4.51
N SER A 170 10.60 -3.84 -5.70
CA SER A 170 10.05 -4.38 -6.94
C SER A 170 10.70 -5.70 -7.38
N ARG A 171 12.02 -5.87 -7.18
CA ARG A 171 12.77 -7.04 -7.64
C ARG A 171 12.88 -8.14 -6.60
N TYR A 172 13.10 -7.80 -5.33
CA TYR A 172 13.37 -8.76 -4.27
C TYR A 172 12.10 -9.08 -3.47
N VAL A 173 11.45 -8.07 -2.88
CA VAL A 173 10.29 -8.28 -2.00
C VAL A 173 9.15 -8.94 -2.76
N LEU A 174 8.73 -8.39 -3.90
CA LEU A 174 7.65 -8.97 -4.71
C LEU A 174 7.96 -10.39 -5.21
N SER A 175 9.24 -10.73 -5.42
CA SER A 175 9.64 -12.07 -5.84
C SER A 175 9.55 -13.08 -4.69
N LYS A 176 9.89 -12.68 -3.45
CA LYS A 176 9.72 -13.53 -2.26
C LYS A 176 8.23 -13.79 -1.94
N LEU A 177 7.37 -12.79 -2.14
CA LEU A 177 5.92 -12.96 -1.96
C LEU A 177 5.27 -13.83 -3.06
N ALA A 178 5.89 -13.92 -4.24
CA ALA A 178 5.27 -14.54 -5.42
C ALA A 178 4.82 -15.99 -5.20
N TRP A 179 5.58 -16.76 -4.42
CA TRP A 179 5.22 -18.13 -4.08
C TRP A 179 3.94 -18.19 -3.23
N HIS A 180 3.89 -17.42 -2.14
CA HIS A 180 2.72 -17.34 -1.26
C HIS A 180 1.47 -16.85 -2.00
N LEU A 181 1.63 -15.88 -2.91
CA LEU A 181 0.55 -15.33 -3.72
C LEU A 181 0.05 -16.30 -4.80
N THR A 182 0.86 -17.28 -5.20
CA THR A 182 0.46 -18.33 -6.16
C THR A 182 -0.28 -19.47 -5.46
N VAL A 183 0.23 -19.92 -4.31
CA VAL A 183 -0.16 -21.19 -3.69
C VAL A 183 -1.41 -21.08 -2.81
N ALA A 184 -1.61 -19.94 -2.13
CA ALA A 184 -2.75 -19.76 -1.24
C ALA A 184 -4.00 -19.25 -1.96
N THR A 185 -5.16 -19.69 -1.48
CA THR A 185 -6.46 -19.20 -1.97
C THR A 185 -6.84 -17.92 -1.23
N LEU A 186 -6.29 -16.80 -1.71
CA LEU A 186 -6.55 -15.46 -1.17
C LEU A 186 -7.58 -14.71 -2.02
N SER A 187 -8.35 -13.81 -1.39
CA SER A 187 -9.22 -12.88 -2.12
C SER A 187 -8.45 -11.61 -2.50
N LYS A 188 -8.76 -11.03 -3.66
CA LYS A 188 -8.16 -9.76 -4.12
C LYS A 188 -8.40 -8.63 -3.11
N THR A 189 -9.58 -8.58 -2.51
CA THR A 189 -9.94 -7.60 -1.47
C THR A 189 -9.00 -7.72 -0.27
N TRP A 190 -8.82 -8.93 0.25
CA TRP A 190 -7.96 -9.16 1.42
C TRP A 190 -6.51 -8.76 1.15
N VAL A 191 -5.96 -9.08 -0.04
CA VAL A 191 -4.60 -8.68 -0.43
C VAL A 191 -4.49 -7.15 -0.50
N THR A 192 -5.50 -6.47 -1.03
CA THR A 192 -5.49 -5.00 -1.17
C THR A 192 -5.58 -4.31 0.20
N GLU A 193 -6.40 -4.81 1.10
CA GLU A 193 -6.60 -4.21 2.43
C GLU A 193 -5.44 -4.47 3.39
N ASN A 194 -4.86 -5.68 3.36
CA ASN A 194 -3.86 -6.10 4.34
C ASN A 194 -2.43 -5.99 3.82
N ILE A 195 -2.17 -6.40 2.57
CA ILE A 195 -0.81 -6.49 2.03
C ILE A 195 -0.41 -5.17 1.35
N ASP A 196 -1.28 -4.62 0.48
CA ASP A 196 -0.97 -3.34 -0.18
C ASP A 196 -0.91 -2.19 0.82
N SER A 197 -1.76 -2.18 1.84
CA SER A 197 -1.74 -1.17 2.90
C SER A 197 -0.37 -1.08 3.58
N ILE A 198 0.21 -2.23 3.94
CA ILE A 198 1.55 -2.31 4.53
C ILE A 198 2.58 -1.79 3.51
N ALA A 199 2.62 -2.33 2.30
CA ALA A 199 3.60 -1.93 1.28
C ALA A 199 3.52 -0.43 0.97
N ASN A 200 2.31 0.11 0.79
CA ASN A 200 2.05 1.51 0.49
C ASN A 200 2.53 2.43 1.62
N LYS A 201 2.42 2.03 2.89
CA LYS A 201 2.92 2.81 4.03
C LYS A 201 4.43 3.04 3.93
N TYR A 202 5.20 1.99 3.64
CA TYR A 202 6.66 2.10 3.47
C TYR A 202 7.03 2.88 2.21
N ILE A 203 6.36 2.63 1.08
CA ILE A 203 6.60 3.35 -0.18
C ILE A 203 6.36 4.86 0.00
N ARG A 204 5.27 5.24 0.67
CA ARG A 204 4.98 6.65 1.01
C ARG A 204 6.10 7.26 1.84
N ARG A 205 6.56 6.54 2.87
CA ARG A 205 7.65 7.01 3.74
C ARG A 205 8.95 7.20 2.97
N TRP A 206 9.33 6.27 2.11
CA TRP A 206 10.57 6.38 1.32
C TRP A 206 10.54 7.51 0.31
N LEU A 207 9.39 7.77 -0.29
CA LEU A 207 9.19 8.84 -1.27
C LEU A 207 8.77 10.18 -0.65
N GLU A 208 8.65 10.23 0.68
CA GLU A 208 8.16 11.41 1.42
C GLU A 208 6.79 11.90 0.91
N VAL A 209 5.98 10.98 0.38
CA VAL A 209 4.63 11.30 -0.10
C VAL A 209 3.72 11.44 1.12
N PRO A 210 3.00 12.55 1.26
CA PRO A 210 2.11 12.74 2.39
C PRO A 210 1.00 11.69 2.39
N ILE A 211 0.39 11.41 3.54
CA ILE A 211 -0.69 10.41 3.67
C ILE A 211 -1.82 10.69 2.68
N SER A 212 -2.07 11.97 2.44
CA SER A 212 -3.00 12.52 1.49
C SER A 212 -2.65 12.33 0.01
N GLY A 213 -1.37 12.20 -0.33
CA GLY A 213 -0.90 12.21 -1.70
C GLY A 213 -1.32 10.96 -2.49
N THR A 214 -1.53 11.12 -3.80
CA THR A 214 -1.85 10.00 -4.69
C THR A 214 -0.60 9.16 -5.00
N LEU A 215 -0.64 7.86 -4.66
CA LEU A 215 0.37 6.89 -5.12
C LEU A 215 0.17 6.50 -6.58
N SER A 216 -0.92 6.94 -7.23
CA SER A 216 -1.22 6.56 -8.61
C SER A 216 -0.10 6.99 -9.56
N THR A 217 0.53 8.15 -9.32
CA THR A 217 1.65 8.67 -10.12
C THR A 217 2.86 7.74 -10.05
N VAL A 218 3.11 7.18 -8.88
CA VAL A 218 4.23 6.26 -8.63
C VAL A 218 4.09 4.97 -9.46
N PHE A 219 2.86 4.54 -9.72
CA PHE A 219 2.56 3.32 -10.47
C PHE A 219 2.64 3.46 -12.00
N LEU A 220 2.68 4.69 -12.51
CA LEU A 220 2.82 4.94 -13.94
C LEU A 220 4.22 4.57 -14.46
N THR A 221 4.34 4.47 -15.78
CA THR A 221 5.62 4.22 -16.44
C THR A 221 6.51 5.46 -16.41
N ASN A 222 7.83 5.26 -16.55
CA ASN A 222 8.80 6.36 -16.59
C ASN A 222 8.50 7.35 -17.74
N ASN A 223 7.97 6.86 -18.87
CA ASN A 223 7.57 7.71 -20.01
C ASN A 223 6.38 8.63 -19.69
N LYS A 224 5.62 8.32 -18.64
CA LYS A 224 4.50 9.12 -18.12
C LYS A 224 4.84 9.70 -16.73
N PHE A 225 6.12 9.99 -16.50
CA PHE A 225 6.64 10.59 -15.26
C PHE A 225 6.41 9.76 -13.98
N GLY A 226 6.13 8.46 -14.10
CA GLY A 226 6.01 7.55 -12.96
C GLY A 226 7.31 6.80 -12.62
N LEU A 227 7.25 5.92 -11.61
CA LEU A 227 8.41 5.14 -11.13
C LEU A 227 8.34 3.65 -11.51
N SER A 228 7.34 3.27 -12.30
CA SER A 228 7.14 1.92 -12.86
C SER A 228 7.01 0.79 -11.82
N ILE A 229 6.67 1.12 -10.56
CA ILE A 229 6.41 0.12 -9.52
C ILE A 229 4.92 -0.25 -9.47
N TYR A 230 4.58 -1.35 -8.81
CA TYR A 230 3.19 -1.77 -8.62
C TYR A 230 3.01 -2.41 -7.24
N PRO A 231 1.79 -2.38 -6.70
CA PRO A 231 1.51 -2.95 -5.38
C PRO A 231 1.46 -4.50 -5.42
N PRO A 232 1.54 -5.16 -4.25
CA PRO A 232 1.48 -6.62 -4.17
C PRO A 232 0.22 -7.24 -4.76
N SER A 233 -0.93 -6.57 -4.73
CA SER A 233 -2.18 -7.02 -5.35
C SER A 233 -2.07 -7.24 -6.86
N VAL A 234 -1.30 -6.39 -7.56
CA VAL A 234 -1.04 -6.57 -8.99
C VAL A 234 -0.15 -7.79 -9.23
N LYS A 235 0.87 -7.98 -8.38
CA LYS A 235 1.70 -9.18 -8.42
C LYS A 235 0.88 -10.45 -8.18
N PHE A 236 -0.08 -10.40 -7.25
CA PHE A 236 -1.00 -11.48 -6.96
C PHE A 236 -1.83 -11.86 -8.19
N ILE A 237 -2.44 -10.87 -8.87
CA ILE A 237 -3.19 -11.11 -10.12
C ILE A 237 -2.28 -11.74 -11.17
N GLN A 238 -1.05 -11.24 -11.35
CA GLN A 238 -0.09 -11.83 -12.29
C GLN A 238 0.22 -13.30 -11.95
N CYS A 239 0.48 -13.62 -10.68
CA CYS A 239 0.73 -14.99 -10.23
C CYS A 239 -0.46 -15.91 -10.52
N GLN A 240 -1.68 -15.44 -10.22
CA GLN A 240 -2.90 -16.20 -10.48
C GLN A 240 -3.15 -16.40 -11.97
N THR A 241 -2.95 -15.38 -12.81
CA THR A 241 -3.05 -15.51 -14.27
C THR A 241 -2.03 -16.52 -14.82
N VAL A 242 -0.78 -16.50 -14.33
CA VAL A 242 0.26 -17.47 -14.73
C VAL A 242 -0.15 -18.89 -14.33
N LEU A 243 -0.60 -19.09 -13.09
CA LEU A 243 -1.07 -20.38 -12.60
C LEU A 243 -2.22 -20.92 -13.47
N ARG A 244 -3.24 -20.10 -13.70
CA ARG A 244 -4.41 -20.49 -14.51
C ARG A 244 -4.02 -20.83 -15.96
N LYS A 245 -3.12 -20.05 -16.55
CA LYS A 245 -2.61 -20.32 -17.90
C LYS A 245 -1.78 -21.61 -17.95
N ALA A 246 -0.97 -21.88 -16.93
CA ALA A 246 -0.24 -23.13 -16.81
C ALA A 246 -1.19 -24.33 -16.72
N LEU A 247 -2.32 -24.21 -15.99
CA LEU A 247 -3.35 -25.25 -15.96
C LEU A 247 -4.01 -25.44 -17.34
N LYS A 248 -4.38 -24.34 -18.01
CA LYS A 248 -5.05 -24.37 -19.33
C LYS A 248 -4.17 -24.91 -20.45
N SER A 249 -2.87 -24.60 -20.43
CA SER A 249 -1.90 -25.00 -21.47
C SER A 249 -1.11 -26.26 -21.13
N SER A 250 -1.41 -26.90 -19.98
CA SER A 250 -0.74 -28.13 -19.57
C SER A 250 -0.97 -29.24 -20.60
N PRO A 251 0.07 -30.00 -20.97
CA PRO A 251 -0.08 -31.19 -21.82
C PRO A 251 -0.80 -32.34 -21.09
N ASN A 252 -0.92 -32.28 -19.76
CA ASN A 252 -1.62 -33.29 -18.98
C ASN A 252 -3.13 -33.01 -18.97
N GLU A 253 -3.90 -33.94 -19.53
CA GLU A 253 -5.37 -33.86 -19.62
C GLU A 253 -6.03 -33.66 -18.25
N SER A 254 -5.57 -34.36 -17.20
CA SER A 254 -6.14 -34.23 -15.85
C SER A 254 -5.98 -32.81 -15.28
N THR A 255 -4.89 -32.12 -15.62
CA THR A 255 -4.67 -30.73 -15.23
C THR A 255 -5.58 -29.78 -16.03
N ASN A 256 -5.81 -30.08 -17.30
CA ASN A 256 -6.73 -29.31 -18.14
C ASN A 256 -8.18 -29.46 -17.65
N ASP A 257 -8.58 -30.68 -17.27
CA ASP A 257 -9.89 -30.97 -16.69
C ASP A 257 -10.11 -30.20 -15.39
N LEU A 258 -9.07 -30.08 -14.54
CA LEU A 258 -9.13 -29.24 -13.35
C LEU A 258 -9.39 -27.77 -13.70
N TRP A 259 -8.74 -27.25 -14.75
CA TRP A 259 -9.00 -25.90 -15.24
C TRP A 259 -10.45 -25.75 -15.72
N ARG A 260 -10.96 -26.68 -16.54
CA ARG A 260 -12.34 -26.69 -17.05
C ARG A 260 -13.38 -26.78 -15.92
N ALA A 261 -13.12 -27.62 -14.93
CA ALA A 261 -14.03 -27.80 -13.79
C ALA A 261 -14.12 -26.56 -12.90
N THR A 262 -13.11 -25.68 -12.94
CA THR A 262 -13.03 -24.48 -12.10
C THR A 262 -13.30 -23.19 -12.87
N SER A 263 -13.20 -23.18 -14.21
CA SER A 263 -13.35 -21.97 -15.05
C SER A 263 -14.68 -21.26 -14.89
N ASN A 264 -15.76 -21.99 -14.61
CA ASN A 264 -17.10 -21.42 -14.50
C ASN A 264 -17.37 -20.78 -13.12
N HIS A 265 -16.40 -20.82 -12.21
CA HIS A 265 -16.56 -20.27 -10.87
C HIS A 265 -16.43 -18.74 -10.88
N THR A 266 -17.42 -18.03 -10.33
CA THR A 266 -17.52 -16.55 -10.33
C THR A 266 -16.30 -15.84 -9.75
N ASN A 267 -15.61 -16.47 -8.79
CA ASN A 267 -14.39 -15.93 -8.17
C ASN A 267 -13.12 -16.03 -9.03
N ILE A 268 -13.16 -16.63 -10.23
CA ILE A 268 -12.00 -16.76 -11.12
C ILE A 268 -12.10 -15.73 -12.25
N GLN A 269 -11.64 -14.51 -11.96
CA GLN A 269 -11.61 -13.42 -12.94
C GLN A 269 -10.30 -13.35 -13.76
N TYR A 270 -9.31 -14.16 -13.39
CA TYR A 270 -7.95 -14.08 -13.92
C TYR A 270 -7.79 -14.71 -15.31
N ASP A 271 -8.74 -15.56 -15.71
CA ASP A 271 -8.77 -16.21 -17.03
C ASP A 271 -9.07 -15.22 -18.17
N ALA A 272 -9.56 -14.02 -17.83
CA ALA A 272 -9.78 -12.93 -18.78
C ALA A 272 -8.48 -12.34 -19.34
N TYR A 273 -7.35 -12.50 -18.62
CA TYR A 273 -6.05 -11.99 -19.05
C TYR A 273 -5.25 -13.06 -19.79
N ASN A 274 -4.78 -12.76 -21.00
CA ASN A 274 -3.94 -13.66 -21.79
C ASN A 274 -2.47 -13.63 -21.35
N SER A 275 -2.02 -12.51 -20.74
CA SER A 275 -0.63 -12.34 -20.29
C SER A 275 -0.49 -11.45 -19.06
N THR A 276 0.63 -11.59 -18.35
CA THR A 276 1.00 -10.71 -17.23
C THR A 276 1.24 -9.26 -17.66
N LYS A 277 1.53 -9.03 -18.96
CA LYS A 277 1.66 -7.69 -19.55
C LYS A 277 0.30 -7.01 -19.69
N GLU A 278 -0.74 -7.75 -20.05
CA GLU A 278 -2.11 -7.23 -20.11
C GLU A 278 -2.61 -6.81 -18.73
N VAL A 279 -2.34 -7.61 -17.69
CA VAL A 279 -2.63 -7.24 -16.29
C VAL A 279 -2.00 -5.89 -15.92
N LEU A 280 -0.72 -5.70 -16.25
CA LEU A 280 -0.02 -4.43 -15.98
C LEU A 280 -0.57 -3.28 -16.82
N LYS A 281 -0.94 -3.53 -18.08
CA LYS A 281 -1.50 -2.53 -18.98
C LYS A 281 -2.85 -2.04 -18.45
N ASP A 282 -3.75 -2.97 -18.13
CA ASP A 282 -5.08 -2.71 -17.58
C ASP A 282 -5.01 -1.93 -16.26
N PHE A 283 -4.15 -2.40 -15.34
CA PHE A 283 -3.88 -1.70 -14.08
C PHE A 283 -3.39 -0.27 -14.29
N ARG A 284 -2.40 -0.07 -15.19
CA ARG A 284 -1.83 1.24 -15.47
C ARG A 284 -2.83 2.16 -16.16
N SER A 285 -3.63 1.67 -17.11
CA SER A 285 -4.68 2.47 -17.74
C SER A 285 -5.74 2.91 -16.75
N GLY A 286 -6.11 2.05 -15.79
CA GLY A 286 -7.01 2.42 -14.69
C GLY A 286 -6.45 3.57 -13.84
N HIS A 287 -5.17 3.50 -13.47
CA HIS A 287 -4.51 4.58 -12.71
C HIS A 287 -4.29 5.85 -13.52
N GLU A 288 -4.03 5.73 -14.82
CA GLU A 288 -3.93 6.87 -15.73
C GLU A 288 -5.26 7.62 -15.85
N ASN A 289 -6.37 6.91 -16.08
CA ASN A 289 -7.70 7.52 -16.11
C ASN A 289 -8.03 8.17 -14.77
N LYS A 290 -7.69 7.52 -13.65
CA LYS A 290 -7.87 8.07 -12.31
C LYS A 290 -7.09 9.38 -12.13
N LEU A 291 -5.82 9.41 -12.56
CA LEU A 291 -4.99 10.61 -12.50
C LEU A 291 -5.46 11.70 -13.45
N LEU A 292 -5.87 11.36 -14.67
CA LEU A 292 -6.41 12.31 -15.64
C LEU A 292 -7.65 12.99 -15.08
N ASN A 293 -8.55 12.22 -14.45
CA ASN A 293 -9.73 12.77 -13.79
C ASN A 293 -9.33 13.70 -12.62
N GLN A 294 -8.38 13.28 -11.78
CA GLN A 294 -7.86 14.10 -10.67
C GLN A 294 -7.26 15.43 -11.17
N LEU A 295 -6.38 15.37 -12.16
CA LEU A 295 -5.71 16.54 -12.74
C LEU A 295 -6.67 17.46 -13.49
N THR A 296 -7.67 16.90 -14.19
CA THR A 296 -8.68 17.68 -14.92
C THR A 296 -9.58 18.42 -13.95
N SER A 297 -10.01 17.76 -12.87
CA SER A 297 -10.76 18.41 -11.79
C SER A 297 -9.94 19.55 -11.16
N GLN A 298 -8.67 19.30 -10.82
CA GLN A 298 -7.76 20.32 -10.30
C GLN A 298 -7.57 21.50 -11.27
N GLY A 299 -7.28 21.23 -12.55
CA GLY A 299 -7.06 22.26 -13.56
C GLY A 299 -8.31 23.10 -13.86
N SER A 300 -9.49 22.47 -13.89
CA SER A 300 -10.77 23.16 -14.07
C SER A 300 -11.11 24.09 -12.91
N PHE A 301 -10.77 23.67 -11.68
CA PHE A 301 -10.88 24.50 -10.49
C PHE A 301 -9.95 25.71 -10.58
N PHE A 302 -8.64 25.51 -10.82
CA PHE A 302 -7.69 26.62 -10.94
C PHE A 302 -8.05 27.62 -12.04
N CYS A 303 -8.52 27.15 -13.19
CA CYS A 303 -8.97 28.01 -14.29
C CYS A 303 -10.21 28.84 -13.90
N SER A 304 -11.13 28.26 -13.14
CA SER A 304 -12.34 28.94 -12.67
C SER A 304 -12.01 29.99 -11.60
N VAL A 305 -11.12 29.65 -10.66
CA VAL A 305 -10.66 30.57 -9.60
C VAL A 305 -9.86 31.74 -10.18
N THR A 306 -8.93 31.49 -11.10
CA THR A 306 -8.15 32.57 -11.74
C THR A 306 -9.03 33.54 -12.52
N LYS A 307 -10.06 33.05 -13.21
CA LYS A 307 -11.04 33.91 -13.90
C LYS A 307 -11.86 34.77 -12.93
N PHE A 308 -12.17 34.25 -11.74
CA PHE A 308 -12.97 34.97 -10.75
C PHE A 308 -12.15 35.98 -9.93
N ALA A 309 -10.91 35.64 -9.55
CA ALA A 309 -10.09 36.44 -8.65
C ALA A 309 -9.37 37.62 -9.32
N LEU A 310 -8.88 37.46 -10.56
CA LEU A 310 -8.09 38.49 -11.26
C LEU A 310 -8.78 39.87 -11.37
N PRO A 311 -10.09 39.97 -11.69
CA PRO A 311 -10.76 41.25 -11.89
C PRO A 311 -11.01 42.05 -10.59
N GLN A 312 -11.04 41.40 -9.42
CA GLN A 312 -11.32 42.05 -8.14
C GLN A 312 -10.05 42.54 -7.43
N LEU A 313 -8.94 41.84 -7.57
CA LEU A 313 -7.66 42.19 -6.95
C LEU A 313 -7.04 43.48 -7.53
N SER A 314 -7.29 43.78 -8.81
CA SER A 314 -6.76 45.00 -9.46
C SER A 314 -7.37 46.32 -8.94
N LYS A 315 -8.53 46.27 -8.26
CA LYS A 315 -9.19 47.47 -7.70
C LYS A 315 -8.70 47.88 -6.30
N LEU A 316 -7.90 47.05 -5.62
CA LEU A 316 -7.52 47.23 -4.21
C LEU A 316 -6.11 47.80 -3.98
N GLN A 317 -5.35 48.11 -5.05
CA GLN A 317 -3.95 48.53 -4.92
C GLN A 317 -3.74 49.88 -4.21
N THR A 318 -4.67 50.82 -4.39
CA THR A 318 -4.59 52.18 -3.83
C THR A 318 -5.98 52.68 -3.48
N VAL A 319 -6.19 53.01 -2.20
CA VAL A 319 -7.43 53.62 -1.69
C VAL A 319 -7.04 54.86 -0.87
N ASP A 320 -7.61 56.01 -1.19
CA ASP A 320 -7.40 57.30 -0.51
C ASP A 320 -5.92 57.67 -0.24
N GLY A 321 -5.06 57.43 -1.24
CA GLY A 321 -3.63 57.72 -1.16
C GLY A 321 -2.82 56.78 -0.27
N SER A 322 -3.46 55.80 0.37
CA SER A 322 -2.80 54.72 1.10
C SER A 322 -2.47 53.56 0.16
N THR A 323 -1.27 52.99 0.29
CA THR A 323 -0.79 51.89 -0.55
C THR A 323 -0.56 50.64 0.29
N LEU A 324 -1.18 49.53 -0.12
CA LEU A 324 -0.97 48.22 0.47
C LEU A 324 0.14 47.47 -0.28
N TYR A 325 1.11 46.95 0.47
CA TYR A 325 2.17 46.09 -0.05
C TYR A 325 1.99 44.68 0.49
N ALA A 326 1.97 43.71 -0.41
CA ALA A 326 1.78 42.30 -0.14
C ALA A 326 2.42 41.47 -1.26
N ASP A 327 2.94 40.29 -0.95
CA ASP A 327 3.45 39.36 -1.95
C ASP A 327 2.33 38.52 -2.57
N LEU A 328 1.37 39.24 -3.13
CA LEU A 328 0.20 38.69 -3.80
C LEU A 328 0.13 39.23 -5.23
N ASN A 329 -0.44 38.44 -6.13
CA ASN A 329 -0.62 38.85 -7.52
C ASN A 329 -1.42 40.16 -7.59
N GLY A 330 -0.82 41.18 -8.21
CA GLY A 330 -1.42 42.51 -8.28
C GLY A 330 -1.18 43.38 -7.04
N PHE A 331 -0.17 43.11 -6.21
CA PHE A 331 0.30 44.06 -5.19
C PHE A 331 1.79 44.34 -5.33
N LYS A 332 2.23 45.47 -4.78
CA LYS A 332 3.64 45.81 -4.68
C LYS A 332 4.26 44.98 -3.54
N SER A 333 5.45 44.43 -3.75
CA SER A 333 6.13 43.63 -2.72
C SER A 333 6.57 44.47 -1.51
N PRO A 334 6.42 43.97 -0.27
CA PRO A 334 6.95 44.62 0.94
C PRO A 334 8.46 44.92 0.90
N SER A 335 9.24 44.13 0.16
CA SER A 335 10.70 44.31 0.02
C SER A 335 11.08 45.67 -0.59
N ILE A 336 10.16 46.32 -1.30
CA ILE A 336 10.38 47.65 -1.88
C ILE A 336 10.68 48.69 -0.79
N LEU A 337 10.05 48.58 0.38
CA LEU A 337 10.24 49.49 1.50
C LEU A 337 11.20 48.96 2.56
N THR A 338 11.28 47.63 2.70
CA THR A 338 11.99 46.96 3.81
C THR A 338 13.33 46.35 3.40
N GLY A 339 13.63 46.30 2.11
CA GLY A 339 14.78 45.57 1.55
C GLY A 339 14.60 44.05 1.65
N ASP A 340 15.62 43.30 1.24
CA ASP A 340 15.54 41.83 1.16
C ASP A 340 15.84 41.10 2.48
N THR A 341 16.26 41.83 3.53
CA THR A 341 16.70 41.21 4.79
C THR A 341 15.54 40.75 5.67
N HIS A 342 14.45 41.51 5.68
CA HIS A 342 13.29 41.26 6.51
C HIS A 342 12.04 41.52 5.67
N ARG A 343 11.20 40.50 5.51
CA ARG A 343 10.02 40.53 4.65
C ARG A 343 8.75 40.33 5.49
N PRO A 344 8.09 41.42 5.93
CA PRO A 344 6.82 41.35 6.63
C PRO A 344 5.71 40.82 5.73
N ASP A 345 4.67 40.23 6.33
CA ASP A 345 3.53 39.67 5.58
C ASP A 345 2.74 40.76 4.84
N LEU A 346 2.55 41.92 5.48
CA LEU A 346 1.83 43.06 4.92
C LEU A 346 2.46 44.39 5.38
N LEU A 347 2.51 45.38 4.48
CA LEU A 347 2.79 46.77 4.85
C LEU A 347 1.66 47.69 4.37
N LEU A 348 1.21 48.58 5.24
CA LEU A 348 0.28 49.64 4.88
C LEU A 348 0.98 50.99 5.04
N SER A 349 1.22 51.66 3.91
CA SER A 349 1.72 53.03 3.89
C SER A 349 0.54 53.98 3.75
N CYS A 350 0.30 54.80 4.78
CA CYS A 350 -0.81 55.76 4.79
C CYS A 350 -0.37 57.11 4.22
N SER A 351 -1.33 57.85 3.65
CA SER A 351 -1.11 59.20 3.11
C SER A 351 -0.65 60.22 4.15
N ASN A 352 -0.91 59.99 5.44
CA ASN A 352 -0.44 60.81 6.57
C ASN A 352 1.04 60.58 6.97
N GLY A 353 1.78 59.75 6.21
CA GLY A 353 3.19 59.43 6.47
C GLY A 353 3.41 58.35 7.53
N SER A 354 2.36 57.65 7.96
CA SER A 354 2.46 56.49 8.86
C SER A 354 2.69 55.20 8.08
N LEU A 355 3.53 54.31 8.62
CA LEU A 355 3.76 52.97 8.09
C LEU A 355 3.39 51.92 9.14
N TYR A 356 2.47 51.03 8.77
CA TYR A 356 2.10 49.88 9.59
C TYR A 356 2.76 48.63 9.03
N VAL A 357 3.59 48.01 9.86
CA VAL A 357 4.23 46.72 9.57
C VAL A 357 3.37 45.63 10.21
N VAL A 358 2.59 44.93 9.40
CA VAL A 358 1.64 43.93 9.89
C VAL A 358 2.21 42.54 9.68
N GLU A 359 2.32 41.80 10.79
CA GLU A 359 2.83 40.44 10.79
C GLU A 359 1.74 39.49 11.31
N LEU A 360 1.47 38.44 10.54
CA LEU A 360 0.49 37.42 10.86
C LEU A 360 1.14 36.37 11.77
N THR A 361 0.60 36.16 12.96
CA THR A 361 1.07 35.14 13.90
C THR A 361 -0.01 34.09 14.11
N THR A 362 0.11 32.95 13.45
CA THR A 362 -0.77 31.79 13.66
C THR A 362 -0.04 30.69 14.42
N GLY A 363 -0.76 29.99 15.30
CA GLY A 363 -0.19 28.90 16.07
C GLY A 363 -1.10 28.39 17.18
N TYR A 364 -0.65 27.34 17.84
CA TYR A 364 -1.34 26.77 19.00
C TYR A 364 -1.38 27.77 20.16
N GLU A 365 -2.52 27.84 20.85
CA GLU A 365 -2.88 28.90 21.81
C GLU A 365 -1.81 29.11 22.88
N THR A 366 -1.21 28.03 23.39
CA THR A 366 -0.20 28.06 24.46
C THR A 366 1.12 28.71 24.05
N ASN A 367 1.43 28.75 22.74
CA ASN A 367 2.69 29.27 22.21
C ASN A 367 2.55 30.67 21.58
N LEU A 368 1.32 31.22 21.51
CA LEU A 368 1.04 32.46 20.80
C LEU A 368 1.83 33.64 21.37
N LYS A 369 1.79 33.83 22.70
CA LYS A 369 2.53 34.88 23.42
C LYS A 369 4.04 34.87 23.11
N ASN A 370 4.65 33.68 23.12
CA ASN A 370 6.08 33.52 22.83
C ASN A 370 6.41 33.84 21.37
N ASN A 371 5.54 33.44 20.44
CA ASN A 371 5.70 33.71 19.01
C ASN A 371 5.58 35.21 18.68
N VAL A 372 4.64 35.92 19.31
CA VAL A 372 4.48 37.37 19.18
C VAL A 372 5.75 38.08 19.65
N LYS A 373 6.27 37.73 20.84
CA LYS A 373 7.51 38.32 21.37
C LYS A 373 8.69 38.10 20.43
N ARG A 374 8.88 36.86 19.95
CA ARG A 374 9.95 36.51 18.99
C ARG A 374 9.85 37.31 17.68
N LYS A 375 8.65 37.46 17.11
CA LYS A 375 8.43 38.23 15.87
C LYS A 375 8.63 39.72 16.09
N LYS A 376 8.16 40.29 17.21
CA LYS A 376 8.40 41.69 17.56
C LYS A 376 9.89 41.99 17.69
N ASP A 377 10.65 41.09 18.32
CA ASP A 377 12.10 41.25 18.47
C ASP A 377 12.84 41.14 17.13
N LYS A 378 12.39 40.26 16.22
CA LYS A 378 12.93 40.13 14.85
C LYS A 378 12.91 41.46 14.08
N TYR A 379 11.82 42.22 14.18
CA TYR A 379 11.67 43.47 13.40
C TYR A 379 12.17 44.72 14.13
N ARG A 380 12.69 44.62 15.36
CA ARG A 380 13.06 45.78 16.18
C ARG A 380 14.04 46.73 15.48
N GLU A 381 15.07 46.18 14.85
CA GLU A 381 16.09 46.99 14.14
C GLU A 381 15.53 47.58 12.84
N LEU A 382 14.70 46.83 12.10
CA LEU A 382 14.05 47.31 10.89
C LEU A 382 13.14 48.52 11.19
N LEU A 383 12.33 48.44 12.25
CA LEU A 383 11.44 49.53 12.65
C LEU A 383 12.22 50.80 13.00
N ARG A 384 13.39 50.65 13.63
CA ARG A 384 14.29 51.78 13.95
C ARG A 384 14.86 52.44 12.70
N GLN A 385 15.18 51.66 11.68
CA GLN A 385 15.68 52.18 10.40
C GLN A 385 14.58 52.89 9.61
N LEU A 386 13.39 52.28 9.53
CA LEU A 386 12.23 52.87 8.84
C LEU A 386 11.73 54.14 9.52
N GLY A 387 11.87 54.25 10.85
CA GLY A 387 11.50 55.45 11.60
C GLY A 387 12.26 56.73 11.19
N LYS A 388 13.33 56.62 10.39
CA LYS A 388 14.01 57.77 9.80
C LYS A 388 13.29 58.35 8.58
N ASN A 389 12.49 57.53 7.89
CA ASN A 389 11.87 57.85 6.60
C ASN A 389 10.35 58.10 6.71
N PHE A 390 9.74 57.71 7.82
CA PHE A 390 8.29 57.81 8.05
C PHE A 390 8.03 58.56 9.35
N ASN A 391 6.92 59.32 9.38
CA ASN A 391 6.51 60.10 10.55
C ASN A 391 6.21 59.20 11.76
N GLN A 392 5.64 58.01 11.49
CA GLN A 392 5.33 57.02 12.51
C GLN A 392 5.44 55.62 11.91
N VAL A 393 6.19 54.73 12.55
CA VAL A 393 6.26 53.31 12.18
C VAL A 393 5.75 52.46 13.33
N LYS A 394 4.71 51.65 13.07
CA LYS A 394 4.09 50.80 14.09
C LYS A 394 4.16 49.34 13.66
N PHE A 395 4.65 48.50 14.57
CA PHE A 395 4.56 47.05 14.42
C PHE A 395 3.21 46.57 14.92
N ILE A 396 2.46 45.93 14.03
CA ILE A 396 1.12 45.42 14.28
C ILE A 396 1.20 43.91 14.27
N ASN A 397 0.95 43.31 15.43
CA ASN A 397 0.82 41.88 15.53
C ASN A 397 -0.64 41.48 15.29
N LEU A 398 -0.86 40.66 14.27
CA LEU A 398 -2.14 40.03 14.02
C LEU A 398 -2.05 38.56 14.43
N SER A 399 -2.30 38.27 15.70
CA SER A 399 -2.24 36.92 16.25
C SER A 399 -3.61 36.24 16.31
N ILE A 400 -3.77 35.17 15.54
CA ILE A 400 -5.02 34.39 15.52
C ILE A 400 -4.69 32.94 15.84
N SER A 401 -5.42 32.37 16.81
CA SER A 401 -5.23 30.98 17.18
C SER A 401 -5.83 30.00 16.16
N SER A 402 -5.42 28.74 16.20
CA SER A 402 -6.02 27.66 15.40
C SER A 402 -7.53 27.49 15.64
N LEU A 403 -8.02 27.79 16.85
CA LEU A 403 -9.45 27.80 17.17
C LEU A 403 -10.16 29.11 16.81
N GLY A 404 -9.48 30.04 16.13
CA GLY A 404 -10.01 31.35 15.76
C GLY A 404 -10.18 32.30 16.94
N ILE A 405 -9.48 32.06 18.05
CA ILE A 405 -9.49 32.98 19.18
C ILE A 405 -8.65 34.20 18.77
N PHE A 406 -9.30 35.37 18.78
CA PHE A 406 -8.62 36.65 18.62
C PHE A 406 -7.98 37.00 19.97
N ALA A 407 -6.66 36.90 20.04
CA ALA A 407 -5.93 36.98 21.30
C ALA A 407 -5.80 38.44 21.80
N GLU A 408 -5.57 38.64 23.10
CA GLU A 408 -5.42 39.97 23.70
C GLU A 408 -4.28 40.78 23.07
N GLU A 409 -3.27 40.08 22.52
CA GLU A 409 -2.11 40.66 21.84
C GLU A 409 -2.42 41.30 20.48
N CYS A 410 -3.67 41.21 20.01
CA CYS A 410 -4.14 41.88 18.80
C CYS A 410 -4.67 43.30 19.04
N TYR A 411 -4.62 43.83 20.26
CA TYR A 411 -5.10 45.19 20.52
C TYR A 411 -4.44 46.22 19.58
N THR A 412 -3.15 46.04 19.25
CA THR A 412 -2.43 46.91 18.31
C THR A 412 -3.05 46.92 16.92
N PHE A 413 -3.67 45.81 16.50
CA PHE A 413 -4.37 45.74 15.22
C PHE A 413 -5.68 46.54 15.26
N LEU A 414 -6.43 46.48 16.37
CA LEU A 414 -7.63 47.30 16.53
C LEU A 414 -7.30 48.80 16.57
N ASP A 415 -6.23 49.18 17.28
CA ASP A 415 -5.73 50.55 17.31
C ASP A 415 -5.32 51.02 15.90
N MET A 416 -4.71 50.14 15.09
CA MET A 416 -4.42 50.43 13.70
C MET A 416 -5.71 50.70 12.92
N LEU A 417 -6.72 49.82 13.03
CA LEU A 417 -7.99 49.99 12.32
C LEU A 417 -8.71 51.30 12.71
N ASP A 418 -8.65 51.67 13.99
CA ASP A 418 -9.19 52.94 14.49
C ASP A 418 -8.43 54.13 13.90
N SER A 419 -7.09 54.06 13.88
CA SER A 419 -6.23 55.12 13.34
C SER A 419 -6.35 55.33 11.82
N ILE A 420 -6.81 54.33 11.07
CA ILE A 420 -7.12 54.44 9.64
C ILE A 420 -8.59 54.84 9.38
N GLY A 421 -9.36 55.11 10.44
CA GLY A 421 -10.72 55.66 10.35
C GLY A 421 -11.83 54.64 10.17
N LEU A 422 -11.60 53.34 10.45
CA LEU A 422 -12.67 52.34 10.44
C LEU A 422 -13.51 52.47 11.70
N ASP A 423 -14.83 52.56 11.56
CA ASP A 423 -15.71 52.57 12.72
C ASP A 423 -15.73 51.23 13.46
N LYS A 424 -16.25 51.22 14.70
CA LYS A 424 -16.29 50.02 15.55
C LYS A 424 -17.10 48.87 14.94
N ASN A 425 -18.11 49.16 14.11
CA ASN A 425 -18.92 48.12 13.47
C ASN A 425 -18.13 47.41 12.38
N HIS A 426 -17.39 48.16 11.56
CA HIS A 426 -16.50 47.64 10.53
C HIS A 426 -15.30 46.91 11.14
N GLN A 427 -14.71 47.43 12.22
CA GLN A 427 -13.67 46.74 12.97
C GLN A 427 -14.16 45.36 13.47
N MET A 428 -15.32 45.32 14.10
CA MET A 428 -15.92 44.08 14.60
C MET A 428 -16.27 43.12 13.45
N TYR A 429 -16.73 43.65 12.32
CA TYR A 429 -16.97 42.86 11.12
C TYR A 429 -15.69 42.22 10.58
N CYS A 430 -14.60 42.99 10.47
CA CYS A 430 -13.29 42.50 10.06
C CYS A 430 -12.77 41.41 11.00
N VAL A 431 -12.85 41.63 12.32
CA VAL A 431 -12.45 40.63 13.33
C VAL A 431 -13.27 39.35 13.18
N ARG A 432 -14.60 39.45 13.07
CA ARG A 432 -15.48 38.29 12.88
C ARG A 432 -15.17 37.53 11.59
N LYS A 433 -14.91 38.24 10.48
CA LYS A 433 -14.52 37.62 9.22
C LYS A 433 -13.17 36.91 9.35
N MET A 434 -12.16 37.53 9.97
CA MET A 434 -10.86 36.90 10.21
C MET A 434 -10.96 35.67 11.10
N MET A 435 -11.72 35.74 12.21
CA MET A 435 -11.97 34.58 13.09
C MET A 435 -12.66 33.46 12.30
N THR A 436 -13.70 33.79 11.53
CA THR A 436 -14.43 32.82 10.70
C THR A 436 -13.51 32.17 9.68
N ILE A 437 -12.66 32.95 9.01
CA ILE A 437 -11.67 32.45 8.06
C ILE A 437 -10.66 31.55 8.78
N ALA A 438 -10.11 31.94 9.91
CA ALA A 438 -9.14 31.13 10.65
C ALA A 438 -9.73 29.79 11.13
N ILE A 439 -10.97 29.78 11.64
CA ILE A 439 -11.68 28.56 12.04
C ILE A 439 -11.93 27.68 10.82
N ARG A 440 -12.46 28.24 9.74
CA ARG A 440 -12.74 27.49 8.52
C ARG A 440 -11.47 26.95 7.88
N THR A 441 -10.41 27.73 7.86
CA THR A 441 -9.09 27.33 7.34
C THR A 441 -8.53 26.21 8.19
N THR A 442 -8.56 26.33 9.52
CA THR A 442 -8.05 25.29 10.42
C THR A 442 -8.90 24.02 10.34
N TYR A 443 -10.23 24.15 10.28
CA TYR A 443 -11.15 23.04 10.10
C TYR A 443 -10.95 22.36 8.74
N TYR A 444 -10.77 23.14 7.67
CA TYR A 444 -10.45 22.64 6.34
C TYR A 444 -9.11 21.90 6.34
N ILE A 445 -8.05 22.53 6.89
CA ILE A 445 -6.73 21.90 7.08
C ILE A 445 -6.87 20.59 7.85
N PHE A 446 -7.67 20.56 8.93
CA PHE A 446 -7.92 19.36 9.72
C PHE A 446 -8.69 18.30 8.93
N CYS A 447 -9.71 18.68 8.15
CA CYS A 447 -10.47 17.77 7.28
C CYS A 447 -9.63 17.25 6.10
N CYS A 448 -8.65 18.04 5.67
CA CYS A 448 -7.70 17.74 4.61
C CYS A 448 -6.40 17.11 5.13
N ARG A 449 -6.27 16.82 6.44
CA ARG A 449 -5.06 16.21 7.02
C ARG A 449 -4.66 14.87 6.36
N ASN A 450 -5.62 14.20 5.73
CA ASN A 450 -5.45 12.95 4.99
C ASN A 450 -5.96 13.05 3.52
N LYS A 451 -6.16 14.26 2.98
CA LYS A 451 -6.57 14.54 1.58
C LYS A 451 -5.57 15.51 0.94
N GLU A 452 -5.39 15.49 -0.38
CA GLU A 452 -4.45 16.42 -1.03
C GLU A 452 -4.87 17.87 -0.70
N TRP A 453 -3.89 18.69 -0.31
CA TRP A 453 -4.12 20.11 -0.01
C TRP A 453 -4.28 20.87 -1.32
N GLU A 454 -5.51 21.26 -1.64
CA GLU A 454 -5.78 22.33 -2.58
C GLU A 454 -5.88 23.63 -1.78
N ASN A 455 -5.38 24.76 -2.29
CA ASN A 455 -5.60 26.08 -1.65
C ASN A 455 -7.11 26.35 -1.69
N PRO A 456 -7.82 26.29 -0.55
CA PRO A 456 -9.24 26.62 -0.55
C PRO A 456 -9.39 28.11 -0.89
N ASP A 457 -10.42 28.48 -1.64
CA ASP A 457 -10.85 29.88 -1.71
C ASP A 457 -11.33 30.31 -0.32
N LEU A 458 -10.42 30.85 0.50
CA LEU A 458 -10.72 31.32 1.85
C LEU A 458 -11.63 32.56 1.89
N LEU A 459 -12.07 33.04 0.72
CA LEU A 459 -12.88 34.26 0.55
C LEU A 459 -14.19 34.07 -0.23
N THR A 460 -14.65 32.84 -0.49
CA THR A 460 -15.99 32.65 -1.07
C THR A 460 -17.06 32.61 0.03
N ILE A 461 -17.55 33.81 0.40
CA ILE A 461 -18.94 34.28 0.61
C ILE A 461 -18.91 35.72 1.12
#